data_AF-E2S800-F1
#
_entry.id   AF-E2S800-F1
#
_cell.length_a   1.000
_cell.length_b   1.000
_cell.length_c   1.000
_cell.angle_alpha   90.00
_cell.angle_beta   90.00
_cell.angle_gamma   90.00
#
_symmetry.space_group_name_H-M   'P 1'
#
loop_
_entity.id
_entity.type
_entity.pdbx_description
1 polymer ?
#
loop_
_entity_poly.entity_id
_entity_poly.type
_entity_poly.pdbx_seq_one_letter_code
_entity_poly.pdbx_strand_id
1 'polypeptide(L)'
;MDRSVLQPDPPPLEPGLPQPNRVRNPSHRHRPSGMINTQEPSGKPGTGHASVIVATGHVPGASSMRLRFAGGARKSMAISGLHRDATLIVEARQDHTSERPCVRVEASVLGTVIVDSAEAVRLELEAGFRGNLVLRAGGLEVSMEGECVGVLHVEDGSAEVAEPSILGGLFETVYVSGRLGLADAGRDAEIDRLVVEGKAELFVGSSRGVIKSIVPSGDRAELWISPTTGTGRDASSNPAAKLGVASIARLELRSKHECAIGVSVSATDVSVVGQIAFQLGIGATARGVEFRSFGQGGPTLSVGRRAVVADVRGEVTLGKCSGATIDGMPGKGFRIAAVAAASGSGGSHPGPLAESLLSNFTVPRGVDGRSILNAMDDAHRLEPVTSDLPGWELRWDFTRPQSAADQRDLRLDAELLRKLQELSREKGASGSARTKVGWCAQRLRHRVTSGRVERFWLGLYRCLGYGERPGPAFATWLVLSLVLAFALASPGGWDISNLSGGLRLWFDRAIGPVGSLLGTGLGGEASAGLYLMRALTAVPLVVGALSLRNYVRSPV
;
A
#
# COMPACT_ATOMS: atom_id res chain seq x y z
N MET A 1 9.89 -32.57 28.70
CA MET A 1 9.03 -31.61 27.97
C MET A 1 8.04 -32.42 27.17
N ASP A 2 6.76 -32.19 27.40
CA ASP A 2 5.66 -33.03 26.95
C ASP A 2 5.30 -32.72 25.48
N ARG A 3 5.06 -33.75 24.66
CA ARG A 3 4.86 -33.62 23.20
C ARG A 3 3.48 -33.07 22.81
N SER A 4 2.58 -32.90 23.77
CA SER A 4 1.20 -32.41 23.61
C SER A 4 1.07 -30.88 23.48
N VAL A 5 2.16 -30.13 23.60
CA VAL A 5 2.14 -28.64 23.51
C VAL A 5 2.34 -28.11 22.08
N LEU A 6 2.75 -28.96 21.12
CA LEU A 6 3.14 -28.50 19.77
C LEU A 6 2.14 -28.79 18.64
N GLN A 7 1.00 -29.42 18.92
CA GLN A 7 -0.03 -29.65 17.91
C GLN A 7 -1.42 -29.37 18.49
N PRO A 8 -2.12 -28.31 18.03
CA PRO A 8 -3.54 -28.17 18.31
C PRO A 8 -4.32 -29.26 17.58
N ASP A 9 -5.36 -29.79 18.23
CA ASP A 9 -6.25 -30.79 17.66
C ASP A 9 -6.90 -30.28 16.35
N PRO A 10 -7.08 -31.15 15.34
CA PRO A 10 -7.73 -30.76 14.10
C PRO A 10 -9.20 -30.38 14.36
N PRO A 11 -9.74 -29.38 13.63
CA PRO A 11 -11.12 -28.97 13.80
C PRO A 11 -12.09 -30.09 13.37
N PRO A 12 -13.25 -30.23 14.04
CA PRO A 12 -14.25 -31.22 13.67
C PRO A 12 -14.82 -30.93 12.27
N LEU A 13 -15.02 -32.00 11.50
CA LEU A 13 -15.64 -31.93 10.17
C LEU A 13 -17.11 -31.49 10.29
N GLU A 14 -17.49 -30.44 9.57
CA GLU A 14 -18.87 -29.96 9.51
C GLU A 14 -19.80 -30.99 8.84
N PRO A 15 -20.99 -31.25 9.40
CA PRO A 15 -21.98 -32.12 8.77
C PRO A 15 -22.79 -31.39 7.68
N GLY A 16 -22.74 -31.94 6.46
CA GLY A 16 -23.88 -32.04 5.53
C GLY A 16 -24.41 -30.77 4.87
N LEU A 17 -23.89 -30.45 3.68
CA LEU A 17 -24.57 -29.58 2.72
C LEU A 17 -25.79 -30.32 2.10
N PRO A 18 -26.99 -29.71 2.03
CA PRO A 18 -28.10 -30.29 1.30
C PRO A 18 -27.91 -30.19 -0.22
N GLN A 19 -28.18 -31.29 -0.92
CA GLN A 19 -28.14 -31.39 -2.38
C GLN A 19 -29.27 -30.58 -3.06
N PRO A 20 -29.06 -30.09 -4.29
CA PRO A 20 -30.04 -29.30 -5.02
C PRO A 20 -31.20 -30.15 -5.55
N ASN A 21 -32.43 -29.72 -5.27
CA ASN A 21 -33.63 -30.40 -5.75
C ASN A 21 -33.95 -30.05 -7.21
N ARG A 22 -34.15 -31.15 -7.95
CA ARG A 22 -34.67 -31.33 -9.30
C ARG A 22 -35.76 -30.35 -9.76
N VAL A 23 -35.47 -29.83 -10.96
CA VAL A 23 -36.36 -29.57 -12.10
C VAL A 23 -37.64 -30.43 -12.13
N ARG A 24 -38.79 -29.76 -12.27
CA ARG A 24 -39.98 -30.31 -12.95
C ARG A 24 -40.71 -29.24 -13.76
N ASN A 25 -40.73 -29.44 -15.08
CA ASN A 25 -41.71 -28.90 -16.03
C ASN A 25 -42.98 -29.76 -15.99
N PRO A 26 -44.17 -29.18 -16.23
CA PRO A 26 -45.04 -29.66 -17.32
C PRO A 26 -45.74 -28.48 -18.05
N SER A 27 -45.58 -28.32 -19.37
CA SER A 27 -46.34 -28.93 -20.48
C SER A 27 -47.80 -28.47 -20.67
N HIS A 28 -48.02 -27.81 -21.82
CA HIS A 28 -49.23 -27.78 -22.69
C HIS A 28 -50.58 -27.17 -22.20
N ARG A 29 -51.14 -26.21 -22.96
CA ARG A 29 -52.11 -26.41 -24.08
C ARG A 29 -52.70 -25.09 -24.66
N HIS A 30 -52.83 -25.10 -25.99
CA HIS A 30 -53.86 -24.54 -26.90
C HIS A 30 -54.28 -23.03 -26.93
N ARG A 31 -54.01 -22.44 -28.11
CA ARG A 31 -54.74 -21.41 -28.91
C ARG A 31 -56.25 -21.76 -29.15
N PRO A 32 -57.12 -20.93 -29.81
CA PRO A 32 -56.88 -19.73 -30.64
C PRO A 32 -57.93 -18.57 -30.54
N SER A 33 -57.66 -17.52 -31.33
CA SER A 33 -58.64 -16.68 -32.07
C SER A 33 -59.20 -15.42 -31.38
N GLY A 34 -58.88 -14.27 -31.98
CA GLY A 34 -59.40 -12.95 -31.58
C GLY A 34 -59.06 -11.90 -32.64
N MET A 35 -59.91 -11.86 -33.67
CA MET A 35 -60.30 -10.77 -34.58
C MET A 35 -59.47 -9.47 -34.62
N ILE A 36 -58.99 -9.16 -35.83
CA ILE A 36 -58.44 -7.88 -36.27
C ILE A 36 -59.58 -6.86 -36.38
N ASN A 37 -59.51 -5.75 -35.63
CA ASN A 37 -60.30 -4.55 -35.89
C ASN A 37 -59.42 -3.50 -36.57
N THR A 38 -59.66 -3.29 -37.85
CA THR A 38 -59.28 -2.10 -38.61
C THR A 38 -60.05 -0.89 -38.09
N GLN A 39 -59.35 0.12 -37.58
CA GLN A 39 -59.87 1.48 -37.42
C GLN A 39 -59.12 2.41 -38.37
N GLU A 40 -59.89 3.13 -39.19
CA GLU A 40 -59.41 4.23 -40.03
C GLU A 40 -59.10 5.47 -39.17
N PRO A 41 -58.00 6.21 -39.44
CA PRO A 41 -57.71 7.45 -38.74
C PRO A 41 -58.48 8.63 -39.35
N SER A 42 -59.35 9.23 -38.53
CA SER A 42 -60.00 10.52 -38.77
C SER A 42 -59.00 11.67 -38.59
N GLY A 43 -58.91 12.54 -39.60
CA GLY A 43 -57.95 13.63 -39.66
C GLY A 43 -58.22 14.77 -38.68
N LYS A 44 -57.17 15.16 -37.95
CA LYS A 44 -56.94 16.53 -37.46
C LYS A 44 -55.45 16.88 -37.60
N PRO A 45 -55.09 18.08 -38.08
CA PRO A 45 -53.70 18.49 -38.19
C PRO A 45 -53.16 18.83 -36.79
N GLY A 46 -52.42 17.89 -36.20
CA GLY A 46 -51.69 18.07 -34.96
C GLY A 46 -50.34 18.73 -35.20
N THR A 47 -50.09 19.80 -34.46
CA THR A 47 -48.80 20.41 -34.20
C THR A 47 -47.72 19.36 -33.85
N GLY A 48 -46.68 19.26 -34.68
CA GLY A 48 -45.32 18.86 -34.30
C GLY A 48 -45.15 17.55 -33.51
N HIS A 49 -45.57 16.41 -34.06
CA HIS A 49 -45.03 15.13 -33.59
C HIS A 49 -43.59 14.96 -34.08
N ALA A 50 -42.65 14.84 -33.15
CA ALA A 50 -41.31 14.32 -33.42
C ALA A 50 -41.44 12.96 -34.10
N SER A 51 -41.06 12.86 -35.37
CA SER A 51 -41.01 11.61 -36.10
C SER A 51 -39.91 10.72 -35.51
N VAL A 52 -40.29 9.76 -34.67
CA VAL A 52 -39.41 8.65 -34.30
C VAL A 52 -39.35 7.73 -35.52
N ILE A 53 -38.23 7.71 -36.23
CA ILE A 53 -37.99 6.73 -37.30
C ILE A 53 -37.53 5.43 -36.63
N VAL A 54 -38.48 4.57 -36.24
CA VAL A 54 -38.15 3.20 -35.81
C VAL A 54 -37.81 2.37 -37.05
N ALA A 55 -36.56 2.39 -37.47
CA ALA A 55 -36.06 1.46 -38.48
C ALA A 55 -35.56 0.19 -37.79
N THR A 56 -36.29 -0.92 -37.90
CA THR A 56 -35.81 -2.24 -37.49
C THR A 56 -34.93 -2.83 -38.60
N GLY A 57 -33.66 -3.09 -38.29
CA GLY A 57 -32.70 -3.63 -39.25
C GLY A 57 -32.13 -4.96 -38.77
N HIS A 58 -32.29 -6.02 -39.58
CA HIS A 58 -31.61 -7.29 -39.38
C HIS A 58 -30.29 -7.30 -40.16
N VAL A 59 -29.17 -7.59 -39.51
CA VAL A 59 -27.84 -7.60 -40.13
C VAL A 59 -27.33 -9.06 -40.19
N PRO A 60 -27.24 -9.67 -41.39
CA PRO A 60 -26.78 -11.04 -41.54
C PRO A 60 -25.29 -11.19 -41.21
N GLY A 61 -24.83 -12.44 -40.98
CA GLY A 61 -23.44 -12.73 -40.62
C GLY A 61 -22.40 -12.20 -41.62
N ALA A 62 -21.22 -11.83 -41.10
CA ALA A 62 -20.09 -11.26 -41.84
C ALA A 62 -20.35 -9.96 -42.61
N SER A 63 -21.45 -9.24 -42.28
CA SER A 63 -21.75 -7.95 -42.90
C SER A 63 -21.50 -6.78 -41.94
N SER A 64 -21.10 -5.64 -42.51
CA SER A 64 -20.95 -4.38 -41.80
C SER A 64 -22.12 -3.45 -42.13
N MET A 65 -22.88 -3.03 -41.13
CA MET A 65 -23.91 -2.00 -41.28
C MET A 65 -23.36 -0.68 -40.74
N ARG A 66 -23.54 0.42 -41.49
CA ARG A 66 -23.11 1.75 -41.06
C ARG A 66 -24.32 2.66 -40.91
N LEU A 67 -24.54 3.17 -39.70
CA LEU A 67 -25.58 4.13 -39.36
C LEU A 67 -24.98 5.52 -39.28
N ARG A 68 -25.55 6.45 -40.05
CA ARG A 68 -25.14 7.85 -40.06
C ARG A 68 -26.29 8.72 -39.60
N PHE A 69 -26.11 9.38 -38.46
CA PHE A 69 -27.02 10.41 -38.00
C PHE A 69 -26.56 11.76 -38.56
N ALA A 70 -27.36 12.37 -39.44
CA ALA A 70 -27.11 13.69 -40.03
C ALA A 70 -28.36 14.56 -39.91
N GLY A 71 -28.36 15.62 -39.10
CA GLY A 71 -29.29 16.76 -39.08
C GLY A 71 -30.78 16.54 -38.89
N GLY A 72 -31.36 17.21 -37.90
CA GLY A 72 -32.81 17.45 -37.77
C GLY A 72 -33.62 16.32 -37.11
N ALA A 73 -34.29 16.68 -36.01
CA ALA A 73 -35.20 15.88 -35.16
C ALA A 73 -34.55 14.76 -34.30
N ARG A 74 -35.24 14.38 -33.21
CA ARG A 74 -34.90 13.24 -32.34
C ARG A 74 -34.71 11.98 -33.17
N LYS A 75 -33.50 11.44 -33.18
CA LYS A 75 -33.20 10.16 -33.84
C LYS A 75 -32.97 9.12 -32.77
N SER A 76 -34.03 8.36 -32.46
CA SER A 76 -33.90 7.07 -31.81
C SER A 76 -33.97 5.98 -32.87
N MET A 77 -33.09 4.99 -32.79
CA MET A 77 -33.12 3.81 -33.66
C MET A 77 -33.09 2.55 -32.79
N ALA A 78 -33.94 1.57 -33.10
CA ALA A 78 -33.96 0.28 -32.41
C ALA A 78 -33.39 -0.80 -33.34
N ILE A 79 -32.43 -1.58 -32.83
CA ILE A 79 -31.72 -2.60 -33.61
C ILE A 79 -31.99 -3.96 -33.01
N SER A 80 -32.51 -4.86 -33.84
CA SER A 80 -32.89 -6.21 -33.46
C SER A 80 -32.17 -7.25 -34.33
N GLY A 81 -31.66 -8.31 -33.69
CA GLY A 81 -31.04 -9.45 -34.38
C GLY A 81 -29.75 -9.12 -35.13
N LEU A 82 -28.70 -8.73 -34.42
CA LEU A 82 -27.33 -8.62 -34.96
C LEU A 82 -26.61 -9.96 -34.83
N HIS A 83 -26.20 -10.56 -35.96
CA HIS A 83 -25.42 -11.80 -35.94
C HIS A 83 -24.09 -11.62 -35.19
N ARG A 84 -23.55 -12.71 -34.61
CA ARG A 84 -22.30 -12.70 -33.81
C ARG A 84 -21.10 -12.09 -34.55
N ASP A 85 -21.04 -12.32 -35.86
CA ASP A 85 -19.94 -11.85 -36.72
C ASP A 85 -20.27 -10.54 -37.44
N ALA A 86 -21.43 -9.94 -37.19
CA ALA A 86 -21.82 -8.68 -37.79
C ALA A 86 -21.24 -7.49 -37.02
N THR A 87 -20.90 -6.42 -37.75
CA THR A 87 -20.39 -5.18 -37.18
C THR A 87 -21.34 -4.02 -37.50
N LEU A 88 -21.75 -3.29 -36.49
CA LEU A 88 -22.54 -2.07 -36.61
C LEU A 88 -21.65 -0.87 -36.33
N ILE A 89 -21.50 0.05 -37.28
CA ILE A 89 -20.75 1.29 -37.10
C ILE A 89 -21.73 2.45 -36.95
N VAL A 90 -21.69 3.14 -35.82
CA VAL A 90 -22.53 4.30 -35.51
C VAL A 90 -21.69 5.56 -35.62
N GLU A 91 -22.03 6.42 -36.59
CA GLU A 91 -21.41 7.71 -36.83
C GLU A 91 -22.46 8.81 -36.61
N ALA A 92 -22.25 9.69 -35.62
CA ALA A 92 -23.02 10.93 -35.50
C ALA A 92 -22.13 12.12 -35.87
N ARG A 93 -22.68 13.03 -36.69
CA ARG A 93 -22.03 14.28 -37.11
C ARG A 93 -22.71 15.47 -36.48
N GLN A 94 -21.89 16.46 -36.17
CA GLN A 94 -22.28 17.62 -35.40
C GLN A 94 -23.39 18.43 -36.05
N ASP A 95 -24.52 18.53 -35.34
CA ASP A 95 -25.57 19.47 -35.60
C ASP A 95 -25.92 20.20 -34.31
N HIS A 96 -26.27 21.49 -34.40
CA HIS A 96 -26.47 22.41 -33.25
C HIS A 96 -27.65 22.06 -32.32
N THR A 97 -28.13 20.83 -32.30
CA THR A 97 -29.23 20.36 -31.45
C THR A 97 -28.72 19.87 -30.09
N SER A 98 -29.39 20.24 -29.01
CA SER A 98 -29.00 19.90 -27.63
C SER A 98 -29.24 18.43 -27.22
N GLU A 99 -29.86 17.62 -28.08
CA GLU A 99 -30.24 16.24 -27.75
C GLU A 99 -29.29 15.24 -28.41
N ARG A 100 -28.80 14.26 -27.62
CA ARG A 100 -27.88 13.21 -28.07
C ARG A 100 -28.64 12.17 -28.93
N PRO A 101 -28.08 11.69 -30.05
CA PRO A 101 -28.66 10.56 -30.78
C PRO A 101 -28.72 9.32 -29.88
N CYS A 102 -29.83 8.59 -29.96
CA CYS A 102 -30.07 7.40 -29.13
C CYS A 102 -30.17 6.14 -30.00
N VAL A 103 -29.44 5.09 -29.65
CA VAL A 103 -29.54 3.78 -30.31
C VAL A 103 -29.92 2.74 -29.26
N ARG A 104 -31.12 2.18 -29.40
CA ARG A 104 -31.59 1.05 -28.61
C ARG A 104 -31.11 -0.25 -29.25
N VAL A 105 -30.45 -1.10 -28.48
CA VAL A 105 -29.88 -2.36 -28.91
C VAL A 105 -30.59 -3.48 -28.16
N GLU A 106 -31.34 -4.31 -28.89
CA GLU A 106 -32.11 -5.40 -28.28
C GLU A 106 -31.22 -6.55 -27.79
N ALA A 107 -31.74 -7.34 -26.85
CA ALA A 107 -31.03 -8.46 -26.22
C ALA A 107 -30.52 -9.53 -27.21
N SER A 108 -31.13 -9.61 -28.40
CA SER A 108 -30.80 -10.58 -29.45
C SER A 108 -29.50 -10.28 -30.22
N VAL A 109 -28.82 -9.18 -29.89
CA VAL A 109 -27.62 -8.69 -30.58
C VAL A 109 -26.37 -9.38 -30.02
N LEU A 110 -25.69 -10.17 -30.86
CA LEU A 110 -24.47 -10.93 -30.52
C LEU A 110 -23.17 -10.33 -31.09
N GLY A 111 -23.28 -9.33 -31.97
CA GLY A 111 -22.17 -8.79 -32.76
C GLY A 111 -21.38 -7.67 -32.09
N THR A 112 -20.65 -6.91 -32.91
CA THR A 112 -19.84 -5.75 -32.46
C THR A 112 -20.51 -4.44 -32.85
N VAL A 113 -20.69 -3.53 -31.89
CA VAL A 113 -21.14 -2.15 -32.14
C VAL A 113 -19.96 -1.21 -31.95
N ILE A 114 -19.56 -0.53 -33.01
CA ILE A 114 -18.48 0.46 -33.02
C ILE A 114 -19.12 1.85 -33.05
N VAL A 115 -18.89 2.64 -32.02
CA VAL A 115 -19.23 4.07 -32.00
C VAL A 115 -17.99 4.85 -32.42
N ASP A 116 -18.08 5.44 -33.61
CA ASP A 116 -17.03 6.24 -34.23
C ASP A 116 -17.63 7.62 -34.56
N SER A 117 -17.85 8.38 -33.50
CA SER A 117 -18.62 9.62 -33.54
C SER A 117 -17.81 10.77 -32.97
N ALA A 118 -17.93 11.96 -33.55
CA ALA A 118 -17.37 13.16 -32.93
C ALA A 118 -18.22 13.65 -31.74
N GLU A 119 -19.50 13.27 -31.73
CA GLU A 119 -20.48 13.65 -30.70
C GLU A 119 -20.76 12.52 -29.71
N ALA A 120 -21.37 12.88 -28.58
CA ALA A 120 -21.86 11.92 -27.60
C ALA A 120 -23.08 11.15 -28.14
N VAL A 121 -22.99 9.81 -28.19
CA VAL A 121 -24.09 8.91 -28.56
C VAL A 121 -24.63 8.24 -27.31
N ARG A 122 -25.95 8.15 -27.16
CA ARG A 122 -26.59 7.35 -26.12
C ARG A 122 -26.92 5.96 -26.65
N LEU A 123 -26.46 4.91 -25.97
CA LEU A 123 -26.84 3.52 -26.24
C LEU A 123 -27.77 3.02 -25.13
N GLU A 124 -28.94 2.52 -25.50
CA GLU A 124 -29.88 1.86 -24.60
C GLU A 124 -29.82 0.36 -24.83
N LEU A 125 -29.20 -0.39 -23.92
CA LEU A 125 -29.01 -1.84 -24.05
C LEU A 125 -30.12 -2.58 -23.30
N GLU A 126 -30.80 -3.49 -23.97
CA GLU A 126 -31.81 -4.34 -23.34
C GLU A 126 -31.20 -5.51 -22.56
N ALA A 127 -31.97 -6.02 -21.59
CA ALA A 127 -31.59 -7.12 -20.70
C ALA A 127 -31.15 -8.36 -21.49
N GLY A 128 -29.93 -8.82 -21.23
CA GLY A 128 -29.39 -10.01 -21.89
C GLY A 128 -28.59 -9.73 -23.17
N PHE A 129 -28.27 -8.47 -23.48
CA PHE A 129 -27.28 -8.13 -24.51
C PHE A 129 -25.97 -8.91 -24.30
N ARG A 130 -25.44 -9.46 -25.40
CA ARG A 130 -24.22 -10.29 -25.43
C ARG A 130 -23.32 -9.93 -26.60
N GLY A 131 -22.70 -8.75 -26.57
CA GLY A 131 -21.86 -8.28 -27.67
C GLY A 131 -20.67 -7.44 -27.22
N ASN A 132 -19.92 -6.98 -28.22
CA ASN A 132 -18.79 -6.08 -28.01
C ASN A 132 -19.23 -4.65 -28.34
N LEU A 133 -18.94 -3.71 -27.46
CA LEU A 133 -19.09 -2.28 -27.69
C LEU A 133 -17.70 -1.67 -27.82
N VAL A 134 -17.43 -0.92 -28.87
CA VAL A 134 -16.15 -0.27 -29.11
C VAL A 134 -16.39 1.22 -29.30
N LEU A 135 -15.90 2.04 -28.39
CA LEU A 135 -15.85 3.48 -28.52
C LEU A 135 -14.47 3.89 -29.04
N ARG A 136 -14.43 4.35 -30.30
CA ARG A 136 -13.19 4.86 -30.91
C ARG A 136 -12.97 6.34 -30.61
N ALA A 137 -14.02 7.14 -30.75
CA ALA A 137 -13.94 8.59 -30.60
C ALA A 137 -15.25 9.15 -30.01
N GLY A 138 -15.17 10.37 -29.47
CA GLY A 138 -16.32 11.14 -28.99
C GLY A 138 -16.81 10.72 -27.61
N GLY A 139 -18.12 10.82 -27.40
CA GLY A 139 -18.78 10.48 -26.15
C GLY A 139 -19.67 9.25 -26.30
N LEU A 140 -19.76 8.42 -25.27
CA LEU A 140 -20.71 7.31 -25.21
C LEU A 140 -21.45 7.34 -23.89
N GLU A 141 -22.75 7.53 -23.89
CA GLU A 141 -23.60 7.33 -22.73
C GLU A 141 -24.25 5.95 -22.85
N VAL A 142 -23.92 5.00 -21.98
CA VAL A 142 -24.55 3.68 -21.99
C VAL A 142 -25.59 3.62 -20.88
N SER A 143 -26.85 3.37 -21.25
CA SER A 143 -27.94 3.06 -20.32
C SER A 143 -28.34 1.60 -20.51
N MET A 144 -28.56 0.88 -19.40
CA MET A 144 -28.82 -0.55 -19.42
C MET A 144 -30.14 -0.89 -18.73
N GLU A 145 -30.95 -1.72 -19.37
CA GLU A 145 -32.07 -2.40 -18.73
C GLU A 145 -31.62 -3.81 -18.28
N GLY A 146 -31.33 -4.05 -17.00
CA GLY A 146 -30.95 -5.37 -16.48
C GLY A 146 -29.51 -5.84 -16.78
N GLU A 147 -29.24 -7.15 -16.61
CA GLU A 147 -27.89 -7.72 -16.75
C GLU A 147 -27.40 -7.75 -18.21
N CYS A 148 -26.22 -7.19 -18.46
CA CYS A 148 -25.53 -7.27 -19.75
C CYS A 148 -24.21 -8.06 -19.61
N VAL A 149 -23.99 -9.06 -20.49
CA VAL A 149 -22.76 -9.85 -20.55
C VAL A 149 -22.00 -9.44 -21.80
N GLY A 150 -21.28 -8.33 -21.73
CA GLY A 150 -20.59 -7.76 -22.89
C GLY A 150 -19.22 -7.20 -22.55
N VAL A 151 -18.44 -6.95 -23.61
CA VAL A 151 -17.12 -6.31 -23.53
C VAL A 151 -17.25 -4.88 -24.02
N LEU A 152 -16.75 -3.91 -23.26
CA LEU A 152 -16.65 -2.51 -23.67
C LEU A 152 -15.18 -2.17 -23.92
N HIS A 153 -14.85 -1.64 -25.09
CA HIS A 153 -13.53 -1.08 -25.40
C HIS A 153 -13.65 0.44 -25.53
N VAL A 154 -12.83 1.19 -24.79
CA VAL A 154 -12.77 2.65 -24.80
C VAL A 154 -11.36 3.06 -25.24
N GLU A 155 -11.18 3.36 -26.52
CA GLU A 155 -9.88 3.64 -27.12
C GLU A 155 -9.45 5.11 -26.87
N ASP A 156 -9.98 6.06 -27.65
CA ASP A 156 -9.62 7.50 -27.56
C ASP A 156 -10.82 8.39 -27.16
N GLY A 157 -11.93 7.79 -26.76
CA GLY A 157 -13.18 8.46 -26.40
C GLY A 157 -13.41 8.66 -24.89
N SER A 158 -14.55 9.26 -24.58
CA SER A 158 -15.10 9.35 -23.23
C SER A 158 -16.38 8.53 -23.13
N ALA A 159 -16.35 7.42 -22.42
CA ALA A 159 -17.55 6.65 -22.10
C ALA A 159 -18.07 7.06 -20.72
N GLU A 160 -19.37 7.24 -20.59
CA GLU A 160 -20.11 7.44 -19.35
C GLU A 160 -21.13 6.32 -19.25
N VAL A 161 -21.04 5.51 -18.19
CA VAL A 161 -22.02 4.45 -17.92
C VAL A 161 -23.09 5.03 -17.01
N ALA A 162 -24.28 5.23 -17.56
CA ALA A 162 -25.45 5.82 -16.90
C ALA A 162 -26.43 4.72 -16.43
N GLU A 163 -27.19 5.05 -15.37
CA GLU A 163 -28.32 4.30 -14.78
C GLU A 163 -28.48 2.81 -15.18
N PRO A 164 -28.05 1.84 -14.33
CA PRO A 164 -28.52 0.46 -14.44
C PRO A 164 -29.95 0.36 -13.89
N SER A 165 -30.90 -0.09 -14.72
CA SER A 165 -32.27 -0.30 -14.27
C SER A 165 -32.40 -1.60 -13.43
N ILE A 166 -32.87 -1.42 -12.19
CA ILE A 166 -33.47 -2.37 -11.23
C ILE A 166 -32.70 -3.66 -10.83
N LEU A 167 -31.91 -4.30 -11.69
CA LEU A 167 -31.20 -5.55 -11.45
C LEU A 167 -29.71 -5.38 -11.80
N GLY A 168 -28.84 -5.52 -10.80
CA GLY A 168 -27.40 -5.30 -10.96
C GLY A 168 -26.73 -6.35 -11.85
N GLY A 169 -25.92 -5.90 -12.80
CA GLY A 169 -25.05 -6.75 -13.62
C GLY A 169 -24.51 -5.98 -14.82
N LEU A 170 -23.22 -5.66 -14.79
CA LEU A 170 -22.65 -4.46 -15.39
C LEU A 170 -21.26 -4.87 -15.89
N PHE A 171 -21.03 -4.70 -17.20
CA PHE A 171 -19.94 -5.21 -18.05
C PHE A 171 -18.99 -6.29 -17.48
N GLU A 172 -18.94 -7.46 -18.14
CA GLU A 172 -17.98 -8.53 -17.80
C GLU A 172 -16.53 -8.05 -17.91
N THR A 173 -16.21 -7.30 -18.97
CA THR A 173 -14.88 -6.72 -19.14
C THR A 173 -14.95 -5.36 -19.83
N VAL A 174 -14.23 -4.38 -19.28
CA VAL A 174 -14.08 -3.05 -19.86
C VAL A 174 -12.59 -2.80 -20.13
N TYR A 175 -12.20 -2.62 -21.38
CA TYR A 175 -10.88 -2.15 -21.79
C TYR A 175 -10.90 -0.63 -21.88
N VAL A 176 -9.96 0.06 -21.24
CA VAL A 176 -9.89 1.51 -21.24
C VAL A 176 -8.47 2.03 -21.48
N SER A 177 -8.30 2.80 -22.55
CA SER A 177 -7.18 3.73 -22.79
C SER A 177 -7.62 5.19 -22.82
N GLY A 178 -8.93 5.46 -22.81
CA GLY A 178 -9.50 6.80 -22.80
C GLY A 178 -10.04 7.23 -21.43
N ARG A 179 -11.22 7.88 -21.46
CA ARG A 179 -11.94 8.32 -20.26
C ARG A 179 -13.15 7.42 -20.00
N LEU A 180 -13.30 6.96 -18.76
CA LEU A 180 -14.47 6.21 -18.31
C LEU A 180 -15.11 6.93 -17.13
N GLY A 181 -16.37 7.33 -17.24
CA GLY A 181 -17.18 7.87 -16.18
C GLY A 181 -18.13 6.82 -15.62
N LEU A 182 -18.10 6.64 -14.31
CA LEU A 182 -19.15 5.96 -13.55
C LEU A 182 -20.08 7.04 -13.03
N ALA A 183 -21.21 7.24 -13.71
CA ALA A 183 -22.13 8.33 -13.42
C ALA A 183 -22.77 8.21 -12.03
N ASP A 184 -23.34 9.31 -11.53
CA ASP A 184 -24.16 9.37 -10.31
C ASP A 184 -25.50 8.67 -10.47
N ALA A 185 -25.46 7.36 -10.71
CA ALA A 185 -26.63 6.56 -11.06
C ALA A 185 -27.53 6.20 -9.86
N GLY A 186 -27.34 6.84 -8.70
CA GLY A 186 -28.09 6.54 -7.47
C GLY A 186 -27.93 5.10 -6.93
N ARG A 187 -27.16 4.25 -7.62
CA ARG A 187 -26.88 2.84 -7.32
C ARG A 187 -25.44 2.52 -7.69
N ASP A 188 -24.89 1.50 -7.03
CA ASP A 188 -23.50 1.09 -7.20
C ASP A 188 -23.28 0.50 -8.60
N ALA A 189 -22.54 1.22 -9.47
CA ALA A 189 -22.10 0.67 -10.74
C ALA A 189 -21.05 -0.43 -10.49
N GLU A 190 -21.17 -1.59 -11.12
CA GLU A 190 -20.33 -2.77 -10.90
C GLU A 190 -19.56 -3.13 -12.19
N ILE A 191 -18.25 -3.32 -12.16
CA ILE A 191 -17.51 -3.82 -13.32
C ILE A 191 -16.77 -5.06 -12.88
N ASP A 192 -16.97 -6.18 -13.57
CA ASP A 192 -16.28 -7.42 -13.19
C ASP A 192 -14.77 -7.30 -13.43
N ARG A 193 -14.37 -6.83 -14.61
CA ARG A 193 -12.96 -6.66 -14.95
C ARG A 193 -12.71 -5.37 -15.71
N LEU A 194 -11.94 -4.45 -15.12
CA LEU A 194 -11.41 -3.28 -15.80
C LEU A 194 -9.98 -3.56 -16.27
N VAL A 195 -9.77 -3.57 -17.58
CA VAL A 195 -8.46 -3.70 -18.21
C VAL A 195 -7.94 -2.32 -18.60
N VAL A 196 -6.86 -1.86 -17.99
CA VAL A 196 -6.28 -0.53 -18.24
C VAL A 196 -5.17 -0.64 -19.29
N GLU A 197 -5.33 0.08 -20.40
CA GLU A 197 -4.40 0.06 -21.53
C GLU A 197 -3.61 1.39 -21.59
N GLY A 198 -2.32 1.34 -21.26
CA GLY A 198 -1.49 2.54 -21.22
C GLY A 198 -1.94 3.51 -20.13
N LYS A 199 -2.56 4.63 -20.49
CA LYS A 199 -3.01 5.65 -19.54
C LYS A 199 -4.51 5.87 -19.69
N ALA A 200 -5.27 5.67 -18.62
CA ALA A 200 -6.71 5.89 -18.59
C ALA A 200 -7.11 6.89 -17.49
N GLU A 201 -8.28 7.52 -17.66
CA GLU A 201 -8.90 8.35 -16.63
C GLU A 201 -10.27 7.76 -16.24
N LEU A 202 -10.45 7.48 -14.96
CA LEU A 202 -11.70 7.03 -14.35
C LEU A 202 -12.33 8.19 -13.57
N PHE A 203 -13.51 8.62 -13.99
CA PHE A 203 -14.34 9.57 -13.26
C PHE A 203 -15.32 8.80 -12.39
N VAL A 204 -15.27 9.03 -11.08
CA VAL A 204 -16.14 8.34 -10.12
C VAL A 204 -17.08 9.36 -9.50
N GLY A 205 -18.38 9.12 -9.65
CA GLY A 205 -19.42 9.94 -9.02
C GLY A 205 -19.43 9.87 -7.49
N SER A 206 -20.38 10.58 -6.91
CA SER A 206 -20.78 10.48 -5.49
C SER A 206 -21.32 9.10 -5.10
N SER A 207 -21.87 8.33 -6.06
CA SER A 207 -22.29 6.94 -5.85
C SER A 207 -21.10 5.96 -5.78
N ARG A 208 -21.25 4.85 -5.06
CA ARG A 208 -20.15 3.89 -4.82
C ARG A 208 -19.95 3.00 -6.04
N GLY A 209 -18.91 3.26 -6.83
CA GLY A 209 -18.49 2.33 -7.87
C GLY A 209 -17.83 1.09 -7.27
N VAL A 210 -18.13 -0.10 -7.82
CA VAL A 210 -17.51 -1.38 -7.46
C VAL A 210 -16.84 -1.96 -8.71
N ILE A 211 -15.57 -2.34 -8.61
CA ILE A 211 -14.85 -3.03 -9.69
C ILE A 211 -14.26 -4.32 -9.11
N LYS A 212 -14.63 -5.51 -9.58
CA LYS A 212 -14.11 -6.74 -8.97
C LYS A 212 -12.61 -6.89 -9.24
N SER A 213 -12.14 -6.60 -10.45
CA SER A 213 -10.72 -6.71 -10.78
C SER A 213 -10.23 -5.58 -11.67
N ILE A 214 -9.11 -4.96 -11.31
CA ILE A 214 -8.39 -4.02 -12.18
C ILE A 214 -7.07 -4.66 -12.61
N VAL A 215 -6.89 -4.83 -13.92
CA VAL A 215 -5.75 -5.52 -14.52
C VAL A 215 -5.13 -4.63 -15.60
N PRO A 216 -3.80 -4.50 -15.68
CA PRO A 216 -3.15 -3.76 -16.75
C PRO A 216 -3.06 -4.63 -18.02
N SER A 217 -3.18 -4.02 -19.19
CA SER A 217 -2.95 -4.69 -20.49
C SER A 217 -1.45 -4.80 -20.85
N GLY A 218 -0.55 -4.25 -20.01
CA GLY A 218 0.90 -4.30 -20.20
C GLY A 218 1.71 -4.02 -18.93
N ASP A 219 3.03 -3.83 -19.06
CA ASP A 219 3.94 -3.68 -17.93
C ASP A 219 3.81 -2.33 -17.19
N ARG A 220 3.20 -1.33 -17.83
CA ARG A 220 2.98 0.00 -17.26
C ARG A 220 1.60 0.51 -17.65
N ALA A 221 0.65 0.39 -16.72
CA ALA A 221 -0.65 1.04 -16.83
C ALA A 221 -0.79 2.13 -15.75
N GLU A 222 -1.39 3.24 -16.14
CA GLU A 222 -1.64 4.41 -15.29
C GLU A 222 -3.14 4.70 -15.27
N LEU A 223 -3.74 4.75 -14.09
CA LEU A 223 -5.16 5.05 -13.90
C LEU A 223 -5.30 6.34 -13.08
N TRP A 224 -5.77 7.40 -13.73
CA TRP A 224 -6.13 8.65 -13.07
C TRP A 224 -7.54 8.57 -12.54
N ILE A 225 -7.72 8.78 -11.24
CA ILE A 225 -9.04 8.77 -10.60
C ILE A 225 -9.40 10.20 -10.26
N SER A 226 -10.50 10.67 -10.82
CA SER A 226 -11.03 12.01 -10.55
C SER A 226 -12.47 11.90 -10.06
N PRO A 227 -12.89 12.69 -9.06
CA PRO A 227 -14.31 12.81 -8.76
C PRO A 227 -15.03 13.45 -9.95
N THR A 228 -16.25 13.03 -10.23
CA THR A 228 -17.08 13.71 -11.23
C THR A 228 -17.35 15.14 -10.74
N THR A 229 -16.90 16.15 -11.49
CA THR A 229 -17.23 17.54 -11.18
C THR A 229 -18.69 17.77 -11.56
N GLY A 230 -19.60 17.61 -10.60
CA GLY A 230 -20.97 18.06 -10.78
C GLY A 230 -20.95 19.52 -11.23
N THR A 231 -21.63 19.86 -12.32
CA THR A 231 -21.76 21.24 -12.83
C THR A 231 -22.62 22.14 -11.93
N GLY A 232 -22.89 21.72 -10.69
CA GLY A 232 -23.72 22.41 -9.70
C GLY A 232 -22.88 23.23 -8.71
N ARG A 233 -23.44 24.35 -8.27
CA ARG A 233 -22.82 25.37 -7.39
C ARG A 233 -22.44 24.90 -5.97
N ASP A 234 -22.66 23.64 -5.62
CA ASP A 234 -22.43 23.07 -4.28
C ASP A 234 -21.23 22.12 -4.22
N ALA A 235 -20.13 22.49 -4.90
CA ALA A 235 -18.88 21.71 -4.92
C ALA A 235 -18.11 21.67 -3.58
N SER A 236 -18.61 22.30 -2.51
CA SER A 236 -17.91 22.45 -1.23
C SER A 236 -18.10 21.30 -0.24
N SER A 237 -18.99 20.34 -0.52
CA SER A 237 -19.25 19.18 0.36
C SER A 237 -19.07 17.84 -0.35
N ASN A 238 -18.31 17.81 -1.46
CA ASN A 238 -18.24 16.62 -2.30
C ASN A 238 -17.62 15.45 -1.50
N PRO A 239 -18.39 14.40 -1.16
CA PRO A 239 -17.85 13.26 -0.44
C PRO A 239 -16.73 12.65 -1.29
N ALA A 240 -15.54 12.47 -0.71
CA ALA A 240 -14.40 11.87 -1.40
C ALA A 240 -14.86 10.65 -2.19
N ALA A 241 -14.65 10.65 -3.51
CA ALA A 241 -15.15 9.61 -4.41
C ALA A 241 -14.69 8.23 -3.90
N LYS A 242 -15.62 7.28 -3.77
CA LYS A 242 -15.34 5.96 -3.18
C LYS A 242 -15.41 4.87 -4.25
N LEU A 243 -14.26 4.25 -4.52
CA LEU A 243 -14.15 3.13 -5.44
C LEU A 243 -13.87 1.84 -4.64
N GLY A 244 -14.80 0.90 -4.64
CA GLY A 244 -14.56 -0.45 -4.13
C GLY A 244 -13.89 -1.31 -5.20
N VAL A 245 -12.78 -1.97 -4.86
CA VAL A 245 -12.08 -2.88 -5.76
C VAL A 245 -11.88 -4.24 -5.08
N ALA A 246 -12.08 -5.38 -5.75
CA ALA A 246 -11.73 -6.65 -5.10
C ALA A 246 -10.22 -6.95 -5.23
N SER A 247 -9.67 -6.82 -6.45
CA SER A 247 -8.25 -7.08 -6.73
C SER A 247 -7.61 -6.04 -7.65
N ILE A 248 -6.34 -5.69 -7.39
CA ILE A 248 -5.51 -4.80 -8.23
C ILE A 248 -4.14 -5.45 -8.46
N ALA A 249 -3.66 -5.45 -9.70
CA ALA A 249 -2.30 -5.90 -10.02
C ALA A 249 -1.53 -4.84 -10.84
N ARG A 250 -0.25 -4.60 -10.52
CA ARG A 250 0.74 -3.86 -11.33
C ARG A 250 0.20 -2.55 -11.94
N LEU A 251 -0.30 -1.65 -11.10
CA LEU A 251 -1.00 -0.43 -11.54
C LEU A 251 -0.48 0.80 -10.80
N GLU A 252 -0.30 1.91 -11.54
CA GLU A 252 -0.09 3.24 -10.95
C GLU A 252 -1.44 3.98 -10.85
N LEU A 253 -1.89 4.20 -9.62
CA LEU A 253 -3.09 4.96 -9.26
C LEU A 253 -2.71 6.41 -8.99
N ARG A 254 -3.37 7.36 -9.66
CA ARG A 254 -3.09 8.78 -9.55
C ARG A 254 -4.33 9.61 -9.24
N SER A 255 -4.22 10.55 -8.31
CA SER A 255 -5.23 11.58 -8.14
C SER A 255 -4.66 12.88 -7.60
N LYS A 256 -5.15 14.00 -8.15
CA LYS A 256 -4.92 15.35 -7.62
C LYS A 256 -5.97 15.75 -6.59
N HIS A 257 -7.04 14.98 -6.46
CA HIS A 257 -8.18 15.25 -5.60
C HIS A 257 -8.26 14.18 -4.53
N GLU A 258 -8.91 14.49 -3.41
CA GLU A 258 -9.19 13.49 -2.38
C GLU A 258 -10.13 12.40 -2.94
N CYS A 259 -9.62 11.18 -3.01
CA CYS A 259 -10.40 10.00 -3.39
C CYS A 259 -10.08 8.84 -2.46
N ALA A 260 -11.04 7.93 -2.28
CA ALA A 260 -10.89 6.74 -1.47
C ALA A 260 -11.03 5.48 -2.32
N ILE A 261 -10.06 4.59 -2.23
CA ILE A 261 -10.05 3.32 -2.97
C ILE A 261 -10.01 2.20 -1.94
N GLY A 262 -11.08 1.41 -1.87
CA GLY A 262 -11.21 0.29 -0.94
C GLY A 262 -10.96 -1.05 -1.62
N VAL A 263 -9.82 -1.68 -1.36
CA VAL A 263 -9.48 -3.02 -1.88
C VAL A 263 -9.91 -4.11 -0.90
N SER A 264 -10.79 -5.04 -1.30
CA SER A 264 -11.37 -6.03 -0.38
C SER A 264 -10.61 -7.37 -0.32
N VAL A 265 -9.87 -7.76 -1.37
CA VAL A 265 -9.19 -9.07 -1.42
C VAL A 265 -7.68 -8.92 -1.50
N SER A 266 -7.15 -8.39 -2.61
CA SER A 266 -5.69 -8.32 -2.79
C SER A 266 -5.18 -7.18 -3.68
N ALA A 267 -3.97 -6.70 -3.40
CA ALA A 267 -3.28 -5.70 -4.22
C ALA A 267 -1.81 -6.10 -4.40
N THR A 268 -1.31 -6.17 -5.64
CA THR A 268 0.10 -6.54 -5.91
C THR A 268 0.76 -5.49 -6.80
N ASP A 269 1.95 -5.02 -6.42
CA ASP A 269 2.76 -4.04 -7.17
C ASP A 269 1.98 -2.77 -7.54
N VAL A 270 1.36 -2.13 -6.54
CA VAL A 270 0.52 -0.93 -6.73
C VAL A 270 1.30 0.33 -6.36
N SER A 271 1.37 1.31 -7.26
CA SER A 271 1.93 2.64 -6.98
C SER A 271 0.80 3.64 -6.76
N VAL A 272 0.70 4.23 -5.57
CA VAL A 272 -0.34 5.18 -5.18
C VAL A 272 0.27 6.57 -5.11
N VAL A 273 -0.18 7.46 -6.00
CA VAL A 273 0.40 8.80 -6.19
C VAL A 273 -0.66 9.89 -5.96
N GLY A 274 -0.36 10.79 -5.03
CA GLY A 274 -1.18 11.96 -4.71
C GLY A 274 -2.18 11.73 -3.58
N GLN A 275 -3.34 12.38 -3.65
CA GLN A 275 -4.29 12.48 -2.53
C GLN A 275 -5.27 11.30 -2.49
N ILE A 276 -4.72 10.08 -2.43
CA ILE A 276 -5.50 8.84 -2.43
C ILE A 276 -5.54 8.24 -1.03
N ALA A 277 -6.75 8.02 -0.50
CA ALA A 277 -7.00 7.20 0.68
C ALA A 277 -7.14 5.72 0.25
N PHE A 278 -6.02 5.00 0.29
CA PHE A 278 -5.96 3.58 -0.01
C PHE A 278 -6.41 2.76 1.22
N GLN A 279 -7.56 2.09 1.11
CA GLN A 279 -8.19 1.33 2.17
C GLN A 279 -8.13 -0.17 1.85
N LEU A 280 -7.61 -0.98 2.76
CA LEU A 280 -7.64 -2.45 2.63
C LEU A 280 -8.72 -3.03 3.54
N GLY A 281 -9.52 -3.95 3.00
CA GLY A 281 -10.56 -4.67 3.73
C GLY A 281 -10.01 -5.57 4.85
N ILE A 282 -10.89 -6.13 5.66
CA ILE A 282 -10.52 -7.06 6.73
C ILE A 282 -9.91 -8.33 6.12
N GLY A 283 -8.72 -8.72 6.58
CA GLY A 283 -8.01 -9.90 6.07
C GLY A 283 -7.46 -9.78 4.64
N ALA A 284 -7.58 -8.61 4.00
CA ALA A 284 -7.02 -8.37 2.68
C ALA A 284 -5.48 -8.39 2.71
N THR A 285 -4.86 -8.67 1.56
CA THR A 285 -3.39 -8.70 1.45
C THR A 285 -2.91 -7.74 0.38
N ALA A 286 -1.86 -6.97 0.67
CA ALA A 286 -1.23 -6.10 -0.29
C ALA A 286 0.28 -6.31 -0.28
N ARG A 287 0.92 -6.35 -1.45
CA ARG A 287 2.37 -6.53 -1.56
C ARG A 287 2.96 -5.57 -2.59
N GLY A 288 4.12 -4.99 -2.28
CA GLY A 288 4.84 -4.12 -3.21
C GLY A 288 4.14 -2.79 -3.42
N VAL A 289 3.54 -2.22 -2.37
CA VAL A 289 2.81 -0.95 -2.46
C VAL A 289 3.79 0.22 -2.31
N GLU A 290 3.81 1.12 -3.28
CA GLU A 290 4.63 2.34 -3.25
C GLU A 290 3.76 3.58 -3.12
N PHE A 291 4.06 4.43 -2.13
CA PHE A 291 3.32 5.67 -1.86
C PHE A 291 4.16 6.89 -2.24
N ARG A 292 3.62 7.78 -3.08
CA ARG A 292 4.27 9.04 -3.45
C ARG A 292 3.31 10.21 -3.24
N SER A 293 3.80 11.26 -2.59
CA SER A 293 3.06 12.51 -2.45
C SER A 293 3.00 13.28 -3.78
N PHE A 294 1.92 14.05 -3.97
CA PHE A 294 1.77 14.97 -5.09
C PHE A 294 1.27 16.31 -4.56
N GLY A 295 2.14 17.34 -4.57
CA GLY A 295 1.83 18.65 -4.01
C GLY A 295 1.81 18.65 -2.48
N GLN A 296 0.87 19.38 -1.87
CA GLN A 296 0.78 19.54 -0.40
C GLN A 296 0.05 18.37 0.30
N GLY A 297 -0.56 17.45 -0.44
CA GLY A 297 -1.26 16.29 0.12
C GLY A 297 -0.53 14.98 -0.17
N GLY A 298 -0.47 14.10 0.82
CA GLY A 298 0.12 12.77 0.70
C GLY A 298 -0.95 11.67 0.69
N PRO A 299 -0.61 10.47 0.19
CA PRO A 299 -1.50 9.32 0.23
C PRO A 299 -1.74 8.86 1.67
N THR A 300 -2.95 8.36 1.94
CA THR A 300 -3.34 7.83 3.25
C THR A 300 -3.60 6.33 3.13
N LEU A 301 -3.03 5.54 4.03
CA LEU A 301 -3.24 4.09 4.11
C LEU A 301 -4.14 3.76 5.29
N SER A 302 -5.29 3.13 5.06
CA SER A 302 -6.11 2.52 6.12
C SER A 302 -6.21 1.02 5.90
N VAL A 303 -6.03 0.23 6.94
CA VAL A 303 -5.93 -1.23 6.83
C VAL A 303 -6.88 -1.87 7.81
N GLY A 304 -7.77 -2.72 7.29
CA GLY A 304 -8.70 -3.50 8.08
C GLY A 304 -7.98 -4.46 9.03
N ARG A 305 -8.71 -4.93 10.05
CA ARG A 305 -8.16 -5.90 11.01
C ARG A 305 -7.65 -7.14 10.29
N ARG A 306 -6.52 -7.71 10.73
CA ARG A 306 -5.88 -8.91 10.16
C ARG A 306 -5.41 -8.77 8.71
N ALA A 307 -5.52 -7.60 8.09
CA ALA A 307 -4.94 -7.39 6.78
C ALA A 307 -3.42 -7.20 6.87
N VAL A 308 -2.73 -7.58 5.80
CA VAL A 308 -1.27 -7.59 5.71
C VAL A 308 -0.84 -6.74 4.53
N VAL A 309 0.03 -5.77 4.77
CA VAL A 309 0.66 -4.95 3.74
C VAL A 309 2.16 -5.19 3.80
N ALA A 310 2.73 -5.82 2.79
CA ALA A 310 4.14 -6.17 2.72
C ALA A 310 4.87 -5.37 1.65
N ASP A 311 6.19 -5.24 1.81
CA ASP A 311 7.08 -4.55 0.88
C ASP A 311 6.69 -3.08 0.62
N VAL A 312 6.17 -2.39 1.64
CA VAL A 312 5.73 -0.98 1.52
C VAL A 312 6.92 -0.06 1.29
N ARG A 313 6.75 0.94 0.42
CA ARG A 313 7.76 1.95 0.09
C ARG A 313 7.18 3.37 0.06
N GLY A 314 8.06 4.36 0.18
CA GLY A 314 7.72 5.76 -0.03
C GLY A 314 7.18 6.44 1.23
N GLU A 315 6.37 7.48 1.05
CA GLU A 315 5.86 8.32 2.15
C GLU A 315 4.35 8.22 2.26
N VAL A 316 3.83 7.91 3.46
CA VAL A 316 2.42 7.61 3.67
C VAL A 316 1.91 8.14 5.01
N THR A 317 0.67 8.62 5.03
CA THR A 317 -0.08 8.90 6.26
C THR A 317 -0.84 7.65 6.68
N LEU A 318 -0.66 7.21 7.93
CA LEU A 318 -1.40 6.06 8.45
C LEU A 318 -2.77 6.50 8.98
N GLY A 319 -3.83 5.99 8.38
CA GLY A 319 -5.20 6.13 8.86
C GLY A 319 -5.54 5.09 9.92
N LYS A 320 -6.73 4.49 9.82
CA LYS A 320 -7.16 3.41 10.73
C LYS A 320 -6.50 2.09 10.31
N CYS A 321 -5.52 1.62 11.10
CA CYS A 321 -4.75 0.39 10.84
C CYS A 321 -4.78 -0.59 12.03
N SER A 322 -5.84 -0.56 12.84
CA SER A 322 -5.93 -1.37 14.05
C SER A 322 -5.94 -2.88 13.74
N GLY A 323 -5.05 -3.63 14.40
CA GLY A 323 -4.87 -5.07 14.23
C GLY A 323 -4.33 -5.49 12.85
N ALA A 324 -3.71 -4.56 12.11
CA ALA A 324 -3.09 -4.81 10.82
C ALA A 324 -1.58 -5.10 10.94
N THR A 325 -1.02 -5.76 9.93
CA THR A 325 0.44 -5.92 9.78
C THR A 325 0.91 -5.07 8.60
N ILE A 326 1.83 -4.14 8.83
CA ILE A 326 2.42 -3.29 7.79
C ILE A 326 3.94 -3.44 7.86
N ASP A 327 4.50 -4.04 6.82
CA ASP A 327 5.94 -4.30 6.68
C ASP A 327 6.51 -3.52 5.50
N GLY A 328 7.47 -2.67 5.78
CA GLY A 328 8.23 -1.95 4.77
C GLY A 328 9.22 -2.86 4.03
N MET A 329 9.61 -2.45 2.84
CA MET A 329 10.65 -3.16 2.10
C MET A 329 11.97 -3.23 2.90
N PRO A 330 12.61 -4.42 3.03
CA PRO A 330 13.90 -4.54 3.69
C PRO A 330 14.94 -3.52 3.17
N GLY A 331 15.61 -2.83 4.10
CA GLY A 331 16.66 -1.86 3.81
C GLY A 331 16.20 -0.46 3.39
N LYS A 332 15.04 -0.32 2.75
CA LYS A 332 14.45 0.99 2.35
C LYS A 332 13.35 1.45 3.30
N GLY A 333 12.46 0.54 3.65
CA GLY A 333 11.27 0.80 4.44
C GLY A 333 10.29 1.77 3.80
N PHE A 334 9.39 2.30 4.62
CA PHE A 334 8.49 3.39 4.30
C PHE A 334 8.55 4.47 5.37
N ARG A 335 8.32 5.72 4.98
CA ARG A 335 8.29 6.87 5.88
C ARG A 335 6.85 7.16 6.28
N ILE A 336 6.59 7.21 7.58
CA ILE A 336 5.32 7.63 8.15
C ILE A 336 5.32 9.16 8.20
N ALA A 337 4.48 9.81 7.40
CA ALA A 337 4.35 11.26 7.37
C ALA A 337 3.51 11.79 8.53
N ALA A 338 2.42 11.08 8.85
CA ALA A 338 1.51 11.39 9.94
C ALA A 338 0.70 10.13 10.33
N VAL A 339 0.06 10.18 11.49
CA VAL A 339 -0.97 9.22 11.91
C VAL A 339 -2.27 10.00 12.07
N ALA A 340 -3.30 9.65 11.30
CA ALA A 340 -4.58 10.33 11.36
C ALA A 340 -5.22 10.14 12.75
N ALA A 341 -5.70 11.23 13.34
CA ALA A 341 -6.39 11.15 14.61
C ALA A 341 -7.64 10.26 14.50
N ALA A 342 -7.95 9.51 15.55
CA ALA A 342 -9.17 8.72 15.60
C ALA A 342 -10.38 9.68 15.43
N SER A 343 -11.07 9.58 14.31
CA SER A 343 -12.28 10.36 14.03
C SER A 343 -13.42 9.79 14.87
N GLY A 344 -13.51 10.19 16.13
CA GLY A 344 -14.54 9.74 17.06
C GLY A 344 -14.47 10.49 18.39
N SER A 345 -15.29 11.54 18.53
CA SER A 345 -15.41 12.31 19.76
C SER A 345 -16.19 11.50 20.81
N GLY A 346 -15.50 10.99 21.84
CA GLY A 346 -16.13 10.69 23.13
C GLY A 346 -16.18 9.23 23.59
N GLY A 347 -15.71 8.28 22.78
CA GLY A 347 -15.59 6.87 23.19
C GLY A 347 -14.14 6.47 23.49
N SER A 348 -13.95 5.55 24.44
CA SER A 348 -12.71 4.79 24.65
C SER A 348 -12.45 3.85 23.47
N HIS A 349 -12.42 4.39 22.25
CA HIS A 349 -12.09 3.62 21.06
C HIS A 349 -10.59 3.37 21.06
N PRO A 350 -10.16 2.15 20.75
CA PRO A 350 -8.75 1.84 20.61
C PRO A 350 -8.12 2.77 19.57
N GLY A 351 -6.89 3.25 19.82
CA GLY A 351 -6.19 4.16 18.94
C GLY A 351 -6.08 3.63 17.50
N PRO A 352 -5.77 4.51 16.52
CA PRO A 352 -5.76 4.17 15.10
C PRO A 352 -4.80 3.01 14.77
N LEU A 353 -3.78 2.78 15.60
CA LEU A 353 -2.75 1.76 15.45
C LEU A 353 -2.83 0.65 16.51
N ALA A 354 -3.91 0.59 17.28
CA ALA A 354 -4.06 -0.41 18.34
C ALA A 354 -3.93 -1.84 17.79
N GLU A 355 -3.19 -2.70 18.48
CA GLU A 355 -2.89 -4.09 18.08
C GLU A 355 -2.12 -4.23 16.76
N SER A 356 -1.65 -3.15 16.14
CA SER A 356 -0.94 -3.23 14.86
C SER A 356 0.52 -3.70 15.00
N LEU A 357 1.05 -4.31 13.95
CA LEU A 357 2.45 -4.68 13.79
C LEU A 357 3.06 -3.81 12.69
N LEU A 358 4.03 -2.98 13.04
CA LEU A 358 4.71 -2.09 12.10
C LEU A 358 6.20 -2.44 12.04
N SER A 359 6.70 -2.80 10.86
CA SER A 359 8.12 -3.11 10.65
C SER A 359 8.69 -2.37 9.45
N ASN A 360 10.01 -2.13 9.50
CA ASN A 360 10.75 -1.40 8.47
C ASN A 360 10.14 -0.02 8.17
N PHE A 361 9.78 0.75 9.20
CA PHE A 361 9.31 2.13 9.04
C PHE A 361 10.37 3.16 9.46
N THR A 362 10.26 4.38 8.93
CA THR A 362 10.98 5.57 9.39
C THR A 362 9.99 6.68 9.77
N VAL A 363 10.43 7.60 10.62
CA VAL A 363 9.66 8.79 11.02
C VAL A 363 10.49 10.05 10.72
N PRO A 364 9.85 11.20 10.41
CA PRO A 364 10.55 12.47 10.28
C PRO A 364 11.35 12.80 11.55
N ARG A 365 12.41 13.60 11.40
CA ARG A 365 13.17 14.12 12.54
C ARG A 365 12.36 15.18 13.29
N GLY A 366 12.75 15.44 14.53
CA GLY A 366 12.18 16.54 15.31
C GLY A 366 10.81 16.27 15.95
N VAL A 367 10.01 17.33 16.07
CA VAL A 367 8.73 17.32 16.79
C VAL A 367 7.68 16.44 16.09
N ASP A 368 7.63 16.48 14.77
CA ASP A 368 6.66 15.71 13.97
C ASP A 368 6.85 14.21 14.17
N GLY A 369 8.10 13.74 14.13
CA GLY A 369 8.43 12.35 14.42
C GLY A 369 8.03 11.93 15.82
N ARG A 370 8.25 12.80 16.81
CA ARG A 370 7.88 12.52 18.20
C ARG A 370 6.36 12.42 18.36
N SER A 371 5.60 13.28 17.68
CA SER A 371 4.14 13.22 17.64
C SER A 371 3.65 11.89 17.06
N ILE A 372 4.26 11.45 15.95
CA ILE A 372 3.98 10.16 15.32
C ILE A 372 4.28 9.00 16.27
N LEU A 373 5.44 9.00 16.93
CA LEU A 373 5.79 7.94 17.89
C LEU A 373 4.83 7.87 19.07
N ASN A 374 4.35 9.02 19.57
CA ASN A 374 3.33 9.02 20.63
C ASN A 374 2.00 8.40 20.15
N ALA A 375 1.60 8.65 18.89
CA ALA A 375 0.42 8.02 18.30
C ALA A 375 0.57 6.50 18.08
N MET A 376 1.80 5.97 18.19
CA MET A 376 2.12 4.55 18.07
C MET A 376 2.18 3.83 19.43
N ASP A 377 1.90 4.51 20.55
CA ASP A 377 1.92 3.93 21.90
C ASP A 377 0.98 2.71 22.02
N ASP A 378 -0.11 2.64 21.25
CA ASP A 378 -1.07 1.52 21.26
C ASP A 378 -0.69 0.36 20.33
N ALA A 379 0.38 0.50 19.53
CA ALA A 379 0.82 -0.58 18.63
C ALA A 379 1.29 -1.80 19.44
N HIS A 380 1.12 -2.99 18.89
CA HIS A 380 1.56 -4.23 19.51
C HIS A 380 3.05 -4.46 19.28
N ARG A 381 3.52 -4.26 18.05
CA ARG A 381 4.93 -4.41 17.68
C ARG A 381 5.42 -3.27 16.80
N LEU A 382 6.59 -2.76 17.11
CA LEU A 382 7.25 -1.69 16.36
C LEU A 382 8.70 -2.05 16.06
N GLU A 383 9.07 -2.11 14.79
CA GLU A 383 10.43 -2.41 14.34
C GLU A 383 10.89 -1.37 13.30
N PRO A 384 11.62 -0.32 13.71
CA PRO A 384 12.04 0.74 12.79
C PRO A 384 13.15 0.26 11.85
N VAL A 385 13.29 0.93 10.70
CA VAL A 385 14.48 0.81 9.86
C VAL A 385 15.69 1.30 10.64
N THR A 386 16.74 0.48 10.71
CA THR A 386 17.92 0.85 11.47
C THR A 386 19.02 1.53 10.65
N SER A 387 18.97 1.48 9.32
CA SER A 387 20.03 2.02 8.45
C SER A 387 20.20 3.53 8.57
N ASP A 388 19.13 4.27 8.84
CA ASP A 388 19.08 5.74 8.85
C ASP A 388 18.52 6.32 10.17
N LEU A 389 19.00 5.81 11.31
CA LEU A 389 18.61 6.36 12.61
C LEU A 389 19.45 7.61 12.94
N PRO A 390 18.83 8.72 13.40
CA PRO A 390 19.56 9.87 13.93
C PRO A 390 20.61 9.48 14.97
N GLY A 391 21.80 10.09 14.92
CA GLY A 391 22.92 9.76 15.81
C GLY A 391 23.79 8.59 15.35
N TRP A 392 23.44 7.97 14.22
CA TRP A 392 24.28 6.95 13.59
C TRP A 392 25.59 7.51 13.06
N GLU A 393 25.55 8.75 12.57
CA GLU A 393 26.64 9.58 12.05
C GLU A 393 27.57 10.11 13.15
N LEU A 394 27.10 10.21 14.39
CA LEU A 394 27.84 10.78 15.53
C LEU A 394 28.82 9.77 16.16
N ARG A 395 29.44 8.93 15.33
CA ARG A 395 30.44 7.96 15.78
C ARG A 395 31.70 8.71 16.15
N TRP A 396 32.14 8.57 17.40
CA TRP A 396 33.40 9.12 17.91
C TRP A 396 33.59 10.62 17.82
N ASP A 397 32.55 11.36 17.49
CA ASP A 397 32.63 12.80 17.48
C ASP A 397 32.28 13.33 18.88
N PHE A 398 33.30 13.89 19.53
CA PHE A 398 33.25 14.50 20.86
C PHE A 398 33.19 16.03 20.81
N THR A 399 33.21 16.61 19.60
CA THR A 399 33.13 18.06 19.42
C THR A 399 31.80 18.62 19.92
N ARG A 400 31.72 19.92 20.15
CA ARG A 400 30.45 20.55 20.52
C ARG A 400 29.79 21.06 19.24
N PRO A 401 28.46 20.89 19.05
CA PRO A 401 27.74 21.63 18.02
C PRO A 401 28.01 23.14 18.19
N GLN A 402 28.43 23.77 17.10
CA GLN A 402 28.91 25.15 17.09
C GLN A 402 27.75 26.15 17.13
N SER A 403 26.59 25.82 16.56
CA SER A 403 25.43 26.70 16.53
C SER A 403 24.35 26.33 17.56
N ALA A 404 23.54 27.32 17.95
CA ALA A 404 22.37 27.12 18.81
C ALA A 404 21.25 26.34 18.09
N ALA A 405 21.14 26.50 16.76
CA ALA A 405 20.20 25.76 15.93
C ALA A 405 20.53 24.25 15.94
N ASP A 406 21.80 23.89 15.70
CA ASP A 406 22.25 22.49 15.77
C ASP A 406 21.98 21.87 17.15
N GLN A 407 22.18 22.65 18.22
CA GLN A 407 21.89 22.19 19.59
C GLN A 407 20.40 21.92 19.81
N ARG A 408 19.51 22.72 19.20
CA ARG A 408 18.06 22.51 19.27
C ARG A 408 17.66 21.26 18.51
N ASP A 409 18.16 21.08 17.30
CA ASP A 409 17.82 19.92 16.45
C ASP A 409 18.32 18.61 17.08
N LEU A 410 19.56 18.61 17.60
CA LEU A 410 20.11 17.46 18.34
C LEU A 410 19.29 17.11 19.59
N ARG A 411 18.74 18.12 20.30
CA ARG A 411 17.85 17.88 21.45
C ARG A 411 16.56 17.21 21.02
N LEU A 412 15.94 17.68 19.94
CA LEU A 412 14.72 17.09 19.43
C LEU A 412 14.95 15.66 18.93
N ASP A 413 16.06 15.41 18.23
CA ASP A 413 16.45 14.06 17.80
C ASP A 413 16.75 13.15 19.00
N ALA A 414 17.36 13.67 20.08
CA ALA A 414 17.58 12.91 21.30
C ALA A 414 16.26 12.51 21.99
N GLU A 415 15.27 13.41 22.02
CA GLU A 415 13.94 13.12 22.56
C GLU A 415 13.19 12.10 21.70
N LEU A 416 13.26 12.23 20.38
CA LEU A 416 12.70 11.28 19.41
C LEU A 416 13.28 9.88 19.63
N LEU A 417 14.61 9.75 19.66
CA LEU A 417 15.29 8.45 19.82
C LEU A 417 15.08 7.86 21.21
N ARG A 418 14.93 8.69 22.25
CA ARG A 418 14.55 8.22 23.58
C ARG A 418 13.18 7.56 23.56
N LYS A 419 12.18 8.19 22.92
CA LYS A 419 10.84 7.62 22.79
C LYS A 419 10.85 6.38 21.89
N LEU A 420 11.61 6.39 20.79
CA LEU A 420 11.75 5.20 19.93
C LEU A 420 12.43 4.04 20.68
N GLN A 421 13.41 4.32 21.54
CA GLN A 421 14.07 3.32 22.38
C GLN A 421 13.09 2.69 23.38
N GLU A 422 12.33 3.52 24.09
CA GLU A 422 11.25 3.10 25.00
C GLU A 422 10.26 2.17 24.28
N LEU A 423 9.71 2.64 23.16
CA LEU A 423 8.79 1.88 22.33
C LEU A 423 9.39 0.58 21.80
N SER A 424 10.62 0.60 21.28
CA SER A 424 11.27 -0.61 20.77
C SER A 424 11.48 -1.67 21.85
N ARG A 425 11.71 -1.25 23.10
CA ARG A 425 11.90 -2.14 24.25
C ARG A 425 10.58 -2.75 24.69
N GLU A 426 9.52 -1.95 24.76
CA GLU A 426 8.20 -2.36 25.24
C GLU A 426 7.43 -3.16 24.19
N LYS A 427 7.53 -2.77 22.92
CA LYS A 427 6.76 -3.31 21.78
C LYS A 427 7.48 -4.42 21.03
N GLY A 428 8.33 -5.20 21.70
CA GLY A 428 8.88 -6.45 21.14
C GLY A 428 9.72 -6.31 19.86
N ALA A 429 10.46 -5.20 19.66
CA ALA A 429 11.37 -5.09 18.54
C ALA A 429 12.50 -6.14 18.61
N SER A 430 13.08 -6.51 17.46
CA SER A 430 14.20 -7.45 17.41
C SER A 430 15.38 -6.99 18.27
N GLY A 431 16.18 -7.94 18.78
CA GLY A 431 17.34 -7.63 19.63
C GLY A 431 18.35 -6.71 18.94
N SER A 432 18.55 -6.89 17.63
CA SER A 432 19.43 -6.04 16.80
C SER A 432 18.88 -4.61 16.68
N ALA A 433 17.58 -4.44 16.39
CA ALA A 433 16.94 -3.14 16.31
C ALA A 433 16.98 -2.40 17.65
N ARG A 434 16.56 -3.05 18.75
CA ARG A 434 16.60 -2.47 20.11
C ARG A 434 18.00 -1.99 20.49
N THR A 435 19.00 -2.82 20.21
CA THR A 435 20.39 -2.50 20.52
C THR A 435 20.88 -1.29 19.72
N LYS A 436 20.60 -1.26 18.41
CA LYS A 436 21.05 -0.17 17.53
C LYS A 436 20.33 1.16 17.81
N VAL A 437 19.02 1.13 18.07
CA VAL A 437 18.26 2.30 18.54
C VAL A 437 18.82 2.80 19.87
N GLY A 438 19.08 1.90 20.82
CA GLY A 438 19.68 2.26 22.11
C GLY A 438 21.06 2.91 22.00
N TRP A 439 21.91 2.42 21.09
CA TRP A 439 23.20 3.05 20.80
C TRP A 439 23.04 4.47 20.25
N CYS A 440 22.17 4.65 19.25
CA CYS A 440 21.88 5.97 18.68
C CYS A 440 21.35 6.96 19.74
N ALA A 441 20.40 6.51 20.59
CA ALA A 441 19.86 7.31 21.68
C ALA A 441 20.95 7.75 22.68
N GLN A 442 21.86 6.84 23.06
CA GLN A 442 22.97 7.17 23.97
C GLN A 442 23.99 8.14 23.35
N ARG A 443 24.26 8.00 22.05
CA ARG A 443 25.16 8.93 21.32
C ARG A 443 24.58 10.34 21.27
N LEU A 444 23.30 10.48 20.94
CA LEU A 444 22.61 11.76 20.94
C LEU A 444 22.57 12.37 22.34
N ARG A 445 22.28 11.56 23.38
CA ARG A 445 22.33 12.02 24.77
C ARG A 445 23.69 12.59 25.14
N HIS A 446 24.78 11.86 24.87
CA HIS A 446 26.14 12.32 25.15
C HIS A 446 26.45 13.68 24.49
N ARG A 447 25.95 13.91 23.28
CA ARG A 447 26.15 15.17 22.54
C ARG A 447 25.33 16.32 23.09
N VAL A 448 24.11 16.05 23.52
CA VAL A 448 23.17 17.05 24.05
C VAL A 448 23.48 17.43 25.50
N THR A 449 24.09 16.53 26.29
CA THR A 449 24.47 16.78 27.68
C THR A 449 25.39 18.00 27.80
N SER A 450 24.99 19.00 28.58
CA SER A 450 25.76 20.24 28.82
C SER A 450 26.84 20.11 29.90
N GLY A 451 26.64 19.23 30.88
CA GLY A 451 27.56 19.04 32.01
C GLY A 451 28.85 18.35 31.60
N ARG A 452 30.01 18.93 31.93
CA ARG A 452 31.34 18.34 31.65
C ARG A 452 31.52 16.99 32.35
N VAL A 453 31.10 16.90 33.60
CA VAL A 453 31.22 15.68 34.41
C VAL A 453 30.31 14.57 33.87
N GLU A 454 29.03 14.86 33.61
CA GLU A 454 28.12 13.87 33.01
C GLU A 454 28.62 13.42 31.64
N ARG A 455 29.12 14.34 30.81
CA ARG A 455 29.69 14.00 29.51
C ARG A 455 30.93 13.11 29.65
N PHE A 456 31.82 13.40 30.60
CA PHE A 456 32.98 12.55 30.89
C PHE A 456 32.56 11.13 31.25
N TRP A 457 31.59 10.98 32.17
CA TRP A 457 31.07 9.66 32.55
C TRP A 457 30.38 8.93 31.41
N LEU A 458 29.59 9.63 30.59
CA LEU A 458 28.98 9.06 29.39
C LEU A 458 30.04 8.68 28.34
N GLY A 459 31.13 9.44 28.26
CA GLY A 459 32.30 9.13 27.42
C GLY A 459 32.98 7.84 27.90
N LEU A 460 33.24 7.73 29.21
CA LEU A 460 33.80 6.51 29.80
C LEU A 460 32.88 5.31 29.58
N TYR A 461 31.57 5.47 29.76
CA TYR A 461 30.57 4.44 29.50
C TYR A 461 30.60 3.95 28.04
N ARG A 462 30.73 4.88 27.07
CA ARG A 462 30.91 4.55 25.64
C ARG A 462 32.22 3.82 25.38
N CYS A 463 33.32 4.26 25.99
CA CYS A 463 34.62 3.58 25.87
C CYS A 463 34.53 2.15 26.40
N LEU A 464 33.85 1.91 27.52
CA LEU A 464 33.61 0.55 28.05
C LEU A 464 32.72 -0.32 27.14
N GLY A 465 32.22 0.23 26.04
CA GLY A 465 31.48 -0.50 25.01
C GLY A 465 29.98 -0.43 25.14
N TYR A 466 29.48 0.18 26.20
CA TYR A 466 28.05 0.35 26.38
C TYR A 466 27.62 1.58 25.56
N GLY A 467 26.89 1.35 24.46
CA GLY A 467 26.50 2.41 23.52
C GLY A 467 27.15 2.33 22.13
N GLU A 468 28.03 1.36 21.93
CA GLU A 468 28.69 1.12 20.65
C GLU A 468 28.71 -0.37 20.29
N ARG A 469 29.10 -0.68 19.04
CA ARG A 469 29.29 -2.06 18.58
C ARG A 469 30.24 -2.81 19.56
N PRO A 470 30.24 -4.16 19.58
CA PRO A 470 31.12 -4.92 20.47
C PRO A 470 32.62 -4.65 20.28
N GLY A 471 33.05 -4.14 19.12
CA GLY A 471 34.45 -3.84 18.82
C GLY A 471 35.10 -2.81 19.77
N PRO A 472 34.54 -1.60 19.92
CA PRO A 472 35.02 -0.61 20.89
C PRO A 472 35.12 -1.09 22.34
N ALA A 473 34.10 -1.84 22.81
CA ALA A 473 34.14 -2.50 24.11
C ALA A 473 35.38 -3.36 24.25
N PHE A 474 35.57 -4.25 23.26
CA PHE A 474 36.68 -5.16 23.21
C PHE A 474 38.03 -4.44 23.14
N ALA A 475 38.15 -3.37 22.35
CA ALA A 475 39.36 -2.59 22.23
C ALA A 475 39.72 -1.89 23.55
N THR A 476 38.76 -1.25 24.21
CA THR A 476 38.99 -0.61 25.52
C THR A 476 39.33 -1.64 26.59
N TRP A 477 38.65 -2.78 26.61
CA TRP A 477 38.97 -3.87 27.53
C TRP A 477 40.36 -4.45 27.25
N LEU A 478 40.74 -4.60 25.99
CA LEU A 478 42.07 -5.01 25.58
C LEU A 478 43.10 -3.99 26.06
N VAL A 479 42.92 -2.68 25.79
CA VAL A 479 43.81 -1.62 26.28
C VAL A 479 43.89 -1.59 27.81
N LEU A 480 42.77 -1.71 28.52
CA LEU A 480 42.76 -1.72 29.98
C LEU A 480 43.49 -2.95 30.54
N SER A 481 43.28 -4.12 29.95
CA SER A 481 43.97 -5.36 30.30
C SER A 481 45.48 -5.24 30.06
N LEU A 482 45.85 -4.60 28.95
CA LEU A 482 47.21 -4.31 28.54
C LEU A 482 47.89 -3.33 29.52
N VAL A 483 47.23 -2.23 29.89
CA VAL A 483 47.73 -1.25 30.88
C VAL A 483 47.86 -1.89 32.26
N LEU A 484 46.87 -2.67 32.70
CA LEU A 484 46.89 -3.35 33.99
C LEU A 484 48.02 -4.39 34.05
N ALA A 485 48.20 -5.17 32.99
CA ALA A 485 49.32 -6.11 32.87
C ALA A 485 50.68 -5.39 32.88
N PHE A 486 50.76 -4.20 32.28
CA PHE A 486 51.98 -3.39 32.28
C PHE A 486 52.30 -2.83 33.67
N ALA A 487 51.30 -2.26 34.35
CA ALA A 487 51.46 -1.70 35.70
C ALA A 487 51.87 -2.76 36.73
N LEU A 488 51.33 -3.98 36.63
CA LEU A 488 51.64 -5.08 37.55
C LEU A 488 52.96 -5.80 37.22
N ALA A 489 53.48 -5.67 36.00
CA ALA A 489 54.72 -6.30 35.57
C ALA A 489 55.98 -5.52 36.00
N SER A 490 55.85 -4.36 36.65
CA SER A 490 56.97 -3.52 37.10
C SER A 490 57.06 -3.48 38.63
N PRO A 491 57.83 -4.38 39.27
CA PRO A 491 58.07 -4.31 40.72
C PRO A 491 59.14 -3.27 41.11
N GLY A 492 59.77 -2.57 40.17
CA GLY A 492 61.10 -1.95 40.40
C GLY A 492 61.33 -0.52 39.89
N GLY A 493 60.29 0.23 39.56
CA GLY A 493 60.46 1.60 39.04
C GLY A 493 60.64 1.66 37.52
N TRP A 494 60.33 2.82 36.95
CA TRP A 494 60.15 3.01 35.51
C TRP A 494 61.48 3.41 34.87
N ASP A 495 62.16 2.47 34.21
CA ASP A 495 63.31 2.81 33.36
C ASP A 495 62.90 2.84 31.89
N ILE A 496 62.70 4.05 31.36
CA ILE A 496 62.26 4.31 29.97
C ILE A 496 63.29 3.81 28.95
N SER A 497 64.55 3.61 29.37
CA SER A 497 65.62 3.12 28.50
C SER A 497 65.40 1.67 28.01
N ASN A 498 64.50 0.90 28.64
CA ASN A 498 64.26 -0.51 28.35
C ASN A 498 62.83 -0.81 27.86
N LEU A 499 62.17 0.16 27.22
CA LEU A 499 60.78 0.05 26.75
C LEU A 499 60.55 -1.16 25.82
N SER A 500 61.50 -1.47 24.92
CA SER A 500 61.39 -2.59 23.99
C SER A 500 61.46 -3.96 24.69
N GLY A 501 62.33 -4.10 25.69
CA GLY A 501 62.41 -5.29 26.54
C GLY A 501 61.18 -5.45 27.42
N GLY A 502 60.67 -4.35 27.98
CA GLY A 502 59.43 -4.32 28.75
C GLY A 502 58.21 -4.72 27.94
N LEU A 503 58.06 -4.20 26.71
CA LEU A 503 56.97 -4.56 25.80
C LEU A 503 57.02 -6.04 25.39
N ARG A 504 58.20 -6.61 25.17
CA ARG A 504 58.36 -8.03 24.82
C ARG A 504 58.01 -8.96 25.99
N LEU A 505 58.57 -8.70 27.18
CA LEU A 505 58.22 -9.40 28.42
C LEU A 505 56.72 -9.31 28.75
N TRP A 506 56.13 -8.16 28.46
CA TRP A 506 54.71 -7.92 28.62
C TRP A 506 53.86 -8.69 27.62
N PHE A 507 54.23 -8.73 26.34
CA PHE A 507 53.53 -9.51 25.31
C PHE A 507 53.59 -11.00 25.62
N ASP A 508 54.76 -11.50 26.02
CA ASP A 508 54.97 -12.88 26.45
C ASP A 508 54.13 -13.23 27.70
N ARG A 509 53.98 -12.30 28.65
CA ARG A 509 53.13 -12.49 29.84
C ARG A 509 51.63 -12.30 29.59
N ALA A 510 51.23 -11.46 28.65
CA ALA A 510 49.84 -11.21 28.29
C ALA A 510 49.28 -12.33 27.39
N ILE A 511 50.12 -12.94 26.55
CA ILE A 511 49.76 -14.10 25.69
C ILE A 511 50.02 -15.44 26.40
N GLY A 512 50.94 -15.49 27.36
CA GLY A 512 51.21 -16.66 28.19
C GLY A 512 49.98 -17.39 28.77
N PRO A 513 48.87 -16.72 29.14
CA PRO A 513 47.64 -17.37 29.59
C PRO A 513 46.93 -18.12 28.46
N VAL A 514 46.91 -17.56 27.24
CA VAL A 514 46.38 -18.21 26.04
C VAL A 514 47.27 -19.39 25.65
N GLY A 515 48.60 -19.24 25.74
CA GLY A 515 49.55 -20.32 25.57
C GLY A 515 49.37 -21.45 26.59
N SER A 516 49.11 -21.13 27.87
CA SER A 516 48.86 -22.12 28.92
C SER A 516 47.52 -22.87 28.75
N LEU A 517 46.47 -22.19 28.27
CA LEU A 517 45.19 -22.82 27.91
C LEU A 517 45.31 -23.71 26.67
N LEU A 518 46.22 -23.39 25.76
CA LEU A 518 46.55 -24.19 24.56
C LEU A 518 47.67 -25.23 24.81
N GLY A 519 48.09 -25.42 26.06
CA GLY A 519 49.05 -26.46 26.45
C GLY A 519 50.52 -26.19 26.11
N THR A 520 50.90 -24.92 25.87
CA THR A 520 52.25 -24.52 25.43
C THR A 520 53.06 -23.74 26.48
N GLY A 521 52.55 -23.58 27.71
CA GLY A 521 53.21 -22.77 28.75
C GLY A 521 54.16 -23.54 29.66
N LEU A 522 55.41 -23.06 29.78
CA LEU A 522 56.45 -23.56 30.69
C LEU A 522 56.05 -23.41 32.17
N GLY A 523 56.23 -24.48 32.94
CA GLY A 523 55.75 -24.66 34.32
C GLY A 523 56.48 -23.83 35.38
N GLY A 524 56.09 -22.56 35.53
CA GLY A 524 56.38 -21.77 36.73
C GLY A 524 55.20 -21.80 37.71
N GLU A 525 55.49 -21.95 39.00
CA GLU A 525 54.50 -21.88 40.10
C GLU A 525 53.75 -20.53 40.05
N ALA A 526 52.50 -20.58 39.59
CA ALA A 526 51.65 -19.40 39.50
C ALA A 526 50.88 -19.25 40.83
N SER A 527 51.11 -18.14 41.52
CA SER A 527 50.34 -17.76 42.70
C SER A 527 48.85 -17.61 42.34
N ALA A 528 47.95 -17.87 43.29
CA ALA A 528 46.50 -17.77 43.08
C ALA A 528 46.06 -16.38 42.52
N GLY A 529 46.78 -15.32 42.90
CA GLY A 529 46.58 -13.98 42.34
C GLY A 529 46.89 -13.90 40.84
N LEU A 530 47.92 -14.59 40.36
CA LEU A 530 48.24 -14.66 38.94
C LEU A 530 47.12 -15.36 38.15
N TYR A 531 46.56 -16.46 38.67
CA TYR A 531 45.44 -17.16 38.04
C TYR A 531 44.15 -16.34 37.99
N LEU A 532 43.84 -15.62 39.08
CA LEU A 532 42.69 -14.72 39.11
C LEU A 532 42.83 -13.60 38.06
N MET A 533 44.02 -13.02 37.94
CA MET A 533 44.32 -11.98 36.95
C MET A 533 44.27 -12.51 35.52
N ARG A 534 44.75 -13.74 35.29
CA ARG A 534 44.61 -14.44 34.00
C ARG A 534 43.16 -14.68 33.65
N ALA A 535 42.32 -15.07 34.60
CA ALA A 535 40.89 -15.24 34.37
C ALA A 535 40.19 -13.90 34.08
N LEU A 536 40.50 -12.86 34.85
CA LEU A 536 39.94 -11.51 34.66
C LEU A 536 40.29 -10.86 33.32
N THR A 537 41.41 -11.26 32.70
CA THR A 537 41.83 -10.76 31.37
C THR A 537 41.42 -11.71 30.24
N ALA A 538 41.64 -13.02 30.38
CA ALA A 538 41.35 -14.00 29.34
C ALA A 538 39.85 -14.21 29.10
N VAL A 539 39.01 -14.23 30.16
CA VAL A 539 37.57 -14.46 30.00
C VAL A 539 36.91 -13.33 29.18
N PRO A 540 37.13 -12.03 29.48
CA PRO A 540 36.60 -10.95 28.64
C PRO A 540 37.19 -10.94 27.23
N LEU A 541 38.47 -11.27 27.05
CA LEU A 541 39.09 -11.39 25.73
C LEU A 541 38.43 -12.48 24.88
N VAL A 542 38.22 -13.67 25.45
CA VAL A 542 37.56 -14.79 24.76
C VAL A 542 36.10 -14.46 24.48
N VAL A 543 35.36 -13.92 25.45
CA VAL A 543 33.96 -13.50 25.28
C VAL A 543 33.84 -12.41 24.23
N GLY A 544 34.74 -11.43 24.23
CA GLY A 544 34.77 -10.36 23.24
C GLY A 544 35.13 -10.87 21.84
N ALA A 545 36.10 -11.78 21.72
CA ALA A 545 36.44 -12.43 20.45
C ALA A 545 35.30 -13.29 19.90
N LEU A 546 34.59 -14.05 20.75
CA LEU A 546 33.41 -14.81 20.37
C LEU A 546 32.25 -13.89 19.96
N SER A 547 32.04 -12.80 20.69
CA SER A 547 31.03 -11.78 20.36
C SER A 547 31.34 -11.11 19.02
N LEU A 548 32.61 -10.79 18.75
CA LEU A 548 33.07 -10.26 17.47
C LEU A 548 32.90 -11.27 16.34
N ARG A 549 33.25 -12.55 16.55
CA ARG A 549 33.05 -13.62 15.58
C ARG A 549 31.57 -13.80 15.21
N ASN A 550 30.69 -13.84 16.21
CA ASN A 550 29.24 -13.96 15.99
C ASN A 550 28.69 -12.71 15.28
N TYR A 551 29.22 -11.54 15.60
CA TYR A 551 28.88 -10.30 14.92
C TYR A 551 29.29 -10.31 13.43
N VAL A 552 30.50 -10.78 13.11
CA VAL A 552 30.99 -10.89 11.71
C VAL A 552 30.22 -11.95 10.91
N ARG A 553 29.74 -13.02 11.57
CA ARG A 553 28.97 -14.09 10.92
C ARG A 553 27.47 -13.79 10.77
N SER A 554 26.95 -12.78 11.45
CA SER A 554 25.56 -12.38 11.28
C SER A 554 25.40 -11.78 9.88
N PRO A 555 24.54 -12.34 9.00
CA PRO A 555 24.23 -11.70 7.73
C PRO A 555 23.66 -10.30 8.03
N VAL A 556 24.21 -9.30 7.35
CA VAL A 556 23.76 -7.90 7.37
C VAL A 556 22.55 -7.73 6.47
#